data_AF-A0A1I7SIJ9-F1
#
_entry.id   AF-A0A1I7SIJ9-F1
#
_cell.length_a   1.000
_cell.length_b   1.000
_cell.length_c   1.000
_cell.angle_alpha   90.00
_cell.angle_beta   90.00
_cell.angle_gamma   90.00
#
_symmetry.space_group_name_H-M   'P 1'
#
loop_
_entity.id
_entity.type
_entity.pdbx_description
1 polymer ?
#
loop_
_entity_poly.entity_id
_entity_poly.type
_entity_poly.pdbx_seq_one_letter_code
_entity_poly.pdbx_strand_id
1 'polypeptide(L)'
;KANQNRKAHPWLITYQHRPIYCSNRPTNRCRNKESWALRYGTKTEPGLEPLYNKHSVDINFSGHHHDYERYYPRSGRYYSKSPAPYFNPLAPIYIISGAGGGAYEPHTAFDRSPSKMSAKRVTDNGYTILSVHNKTHIYLRQLSVENGEHEVDGLWIRKAVGWVPPYG
;
A
#
# COMPACT_ATOMS: atom_id res chain seq x y z
N LYS A 1 -16.51 15.82 1.66
CA LYS A 1 -17.06 15.18 0.44
C LYS A 1 -16.71 13.69 0.34
N ALA A 2 -15.43 13.26 0.31
CA ALA A 2 -15.08 11.83 0.18
C ALA A 2 -15.70 10.91 1.25
N ASN A 3 -15.45 11.18 2.54
CA ASN A 3 -15.97 10.36 3.65
C ASN A 3 -17.52 10.32 3.71
N GLN A 4 -18.18 11.39 3.25
CA GLN A 4 -19.64 11.51 3.25
C GLN A 4 -20.30 10.60 2.22
N ASN A 5 -19.60 10.20 1.15
CA ASN A 5 -20.18 9.43 0.04
C ASN A 5 -19.81 7.93 0.07
N ARG A 6 -19.31 7.43 1.20
CA ARG A 6 -18.78 6.06 1.33
C ARG A 6 -19.85 4.96 1.26
N LYS A 7 -21.13 5.33 1.35
CA LYS A 7 -22.25 4.40 1.10
C LYS A 7 -22.47 4.14 -0.40
N ALA A 8 -22.18 5.12 -1.26
CA ALA A 8 -22.31 4.99 -2.72
C ALA A 8 -20.98 4.59 -3.38
N HIS A 9 -19.88 5.25 -3.00
CA HIS A 9 -18.52 4.95 -3.46
C HIS A 9 -17.67 4.51 -2.26
N PRO A 10 -17.75 3.22 -1.88
CA PRO A 10 -17.13 2.74 -0.67
C PRO A 10 -15.62 2.76 -0.77
N TRP A 11 -15.02 2.45 -1.93
CA TRP A 11 -13.58 2.29 -2.07
C TRP A 11 -12.92 3.55 -2.62
N LEU A 12 -11.95 4.09 -1.88
CA LEU A 12 -11.08 5.19 -2.31
C LEU A 12 -9.67 4.66 -2.40
N ILE A 13 -9.17 4.58 -3.63
CA ILE A 13 -7.87 4.01 -3.97
C ILE A 13 -7.05 5.11 -4.62
N THR A 14 -5.80 5.26 -4.20
CA THR A 14 -4.87 6.24 -4.76
C THR A 14 -3.68 5.52 -5.38
N TYR A 15 -3.05 6.18 -6.35
CA TYR A 15 -1.82 5.71 -6.97
C TYR A 15 -0.85 6.88 -7.10
N GLN A 16 0.43 6.64 -6.81
CA GLN A 16 1.52 7.52 -7.22
C GLN A 16 2.75 6.68 -7.58
N HIS A 17 3.64 7.20 -8.42
CA HIS A 17 4.82 6.43 -8.84
C HIS A 17 5.72 6.03 -7.66
N ARG A 18 6.13 6.98 -6.80
CA ARG A 18 7.05 6.71 -5.69
C ARG A 18 6.32 6.41 -4.38
N PRO A 19 6.78 5.40 -3.61
CA PRO A 19 6.13 5.04 -2.37
C PRO A 19 6.36 6.09 -1.28
N ILE A 20 5.34 6.35 -0.47
CA ILE A 20 5.54 7.08 0.79
C ILE A 20 6.12 6.16 1.87
N TYR A 21 6.04 4.84 1.70
CA TYR A 21 6.59 3.82 2.60
C TYR A 21 7.30 2.73 1.81
N CYS A 22 8.59 2.53 2.06
CA CYS A 22 9.32 1.38 1.59
C CYS A 22 10.30 0.89 2.65
N SER A 23 10.79 -0.34 2.51
CA SER A 23 11.74 -0.94 3.44
C SER A 23 12.87 -1.70 2.76
N ASN A 24 13.07 -1.40 1.48
CA ASN A 24 14.18 -1.89 0.67
C ASN A 24 15.54 -1.35 1.12
N ARG A 25 16.59 -1.99 0.62
CA ARG A 25 17.97 -1.56 0.73
C ARG A 25 18.48 -1.00 -0.60
N PRO A 26 19.40 -0.01 -0.57
CA PRO A 26 19.87 0.68 0.64
C PRO A 26 18.77 1.58 1.26
N THR A 27 18.71 1.61 2.59
CA THR A 27 17.60 2.24 3.34
C THR A 27 17.50 3.76 3.14
N ASN A 28 18.58 4.38 2.66
CA ASN A 28 18.60 5.81 2.29
C ASN A 28 17.62 6.13 1.16
N ARG A 29 17.33 5.20 0.22
CA ARG A 29 16.31 5.40 -0.81
C ARG A 29 14.90 5.51 -0.22
N CYS A 30 14.66 4.82 0.89
CA CYS A 30 13.39 4.86 1.64
C CYS A 30 13.31 5.96 2.71
N ARG A 31 14.42 6.66 2.96
CA ARG A 31 14.56 7.71 3.99
C ARG A 31 15.23 8.96 3.43
N ASN A 32 15.00 9.24 2.15
CA ASN A 32 15.50 10.44 1.49
C ASN A 32 14.54 11.63 1.64
N LYS A 33 15.00 12.82 1.22
CA LYS A 33 14.20 14.06 1.23
C LYS A 33 12.90 13.93 0.43
N GLU A 34 12.91 13.15 -0.65
CA GLU A 34 11.74 12.94 -1.50
C GLU A 34 10.65 12.13 -0.78
N SER A 35 11.01 10.98 -0.19
CA SER A 35 10.08 10.16 0.62
C SER A 35 9.52 10.95 1.80
N TRP A 36 10.35 11.81 2.40
CA TRP A 36 9.92 12.70 3.47
C TRP A 36 8.94 13.77 2.98
N ALA A 37 9.25 14.46 1.88
CA ALA A 37 8.39 15.47 1.30
C ALA A 37 7.05 14.90 0.82
N LEU A 38 7.04 13.71 0.20
CA LEU A 38 5.81 13.03 -0.20
C LEU A 38 4.94 12.68 1.01
N ARG A 39 5.53 12.22 2.12
CA ARG A 39 4.76 11.81 3.30
C ARG A 39 4.27 13.01 4.11
N TYR A 40 5.16 13.95 4.45
CA TYR A 40 4.91 15.03 5.41
C TYR A 40 4.71 16.41 4.77
N GLY A 41 5.07 16.57 3.51
CA GLY A 41 5.05 17.84 2.81
C GLY A 41 6.35 18.62 2.95
N THR A 42 6.36 19.80 2.35
CA THR A 42 7.42 20.81 2.45
C THR A 42 6.87 22.06 3.15
N LYS A 43 7.56 23.19 3.05
CA LYS A 43 7.02 24.48 3.51
C LYS A 43 5.89 25.00 2.61
N THR A 44 5.81 24.55 1.37
CA THR A 44 4.92 25.08 0.33
C THR A 44 3.93 24.05 -0.21
N GLU A 45 4.25 22.75 -0.14
CA GLU A 45 3.36 21.68 -0.59
C GLU A 45 2.90 20.78 0.57
N PRO A 46 1.61 20.40 0.63
CA PRO A 46 1.13 19.47 1.65
C PRO A 46 1.63 18.05 1.40
N GLY A 47 1.86 17.29 2.48
CA GLY A 47 2.15 15.86 2.42
C GLY A 47 0.91 15.03 2.05
N LEU A 48 1.16 13.87 1.45
CA LEU A 48 0.11 12.94 1.01
C LEU A 48 -0.50 12.15 2.16
N GLU A 49 0.29 11.72 3.16
CA GLU A 49 -0.22 10.91 4.26
C GLU A 49 -1.30 11.63 5.09
N PRO A 50 -1.14 12.91 5.49
CA PRO A 50 -2.21 13.67 6.13
C PRO A 50 -3.51 13.71 5.30
N LEU A 51 -3.39 13.87 3.98
CA LEU A 51 -4.55 13.87 3.07
C LEU A 51 -5.20 12.49 2.98
N TYR A 52 -4.41 11.41 2.94
CA TYR A 52 -4.91 10.04 2.91
C TYR A 52 -5.66 9.67 4.18
N ASN A 53 -5.16 10.10 5.34
CA ASN A 53 -5.85 9.91 6.60
C ASN A 53 -7.16 10.71 6.65
N LYS A 54 -7.11 12.01 6.31
CA LYS A 54 -8.28 12.91 6.28
C LYS A 54 -9.41 12.43 5.35
N HIS A 55 -9.05 11.71 4.29
CA HIS A 55 -10.01 11.20 3.31
C HIS A 55 -10.23 9.70 3.41
N SER A 56 -9.73 9.07 4.48
CA SER A 56 -9.94 7.64 4.76
C SER A 56 -9.64 6.76 3.54
N VAL A 57 -8.51 7.04 2.87
CA VAL A 57 -8.03 6.24 1.74
C VAL A 57 -7.87 4.79 2.18
N ASP A 58 -8.40 3.87 1.40
CA ASP A 58 -8.37 2.45 1.72
C ASP A 58 -7.05 1.82 1.34
N ILE A 59 -6.62 2.09 0.10
CA ILE A 59 -5.44 1.46 -0.50
C ILE A 59 -4.67 2.54 -1.26
N ASN A 60 -3.36 2.57 -1.05
CA ASN A 60 -2.44 3.34 -1.84
C ASN A 60 -1.50 2.39 -2.59
N PHE A 61 -1.47 2.54 -3.91
CA PHE A 61 -0.53 1.84 -4.77
C PHE A 61 0.65 2.74 -5.13
N SER A 62 1.81 2.11 -5.23
CA SER A 62 3.01 2.74 -5.76
C SER A 62 3.88 1.76 -6.53
N GLY A 63 4.81 2.27 -7.32
CA GLY A 63 5.82 1.48 -8.00
C GLY A 63 7.21 1.93 -7.56
N HIS A 64 8.04 2.35 -8.52
CA HIS A 64 9.41 2.84 -8.38
C HIS A 64 10.42 1.80 -7.87
N HIS A 65 10.10 1.08 -6.80
CA HIS A 65 10.90 -0.05 -6.34
C HIS A 65 10.50 -1.30 -7.12
N HIS A 66 11.50 -1.99 -7.68
CA HIS A 66 11.31 -3.16 -8.56
C HIS A 66 11.05 -4.43 -7.74
N ASP A 67 10.01 -4.39 -6.93
CA ASP A 67 9.54 -5.46 -6.06
C ASP A 67 8.04 -5.30 -5.79
N TYR A 68 7.50 -6.29 -5.08
CA TYR A 68 6.22 -6.21 -4.42
C TYR A 68 6.41 -6.13 -2.91
N GLU A 69 5.80 -5.13 -2.28
CA GLU A 69 5.74 -5.02 -0.83
C GLU A 69 4.37 -4.54 -0.36
N ARG A 70 3.73 -5.32 0.49
CA ARG A 70 2.48 -4.95 1.15
C ARG A 70 2.72 -4.65 2.62
N TYR A 71 2.21 -3.51 3.07
CA TYR A 71 2.20 -3.11 4.47
C TYR A 71 0.92 -3.53 5.18
N TYR A 72 1.02 -3.72 6.50
CA TYR A 72 -0.15 -3.65 7.36
C TYR A 72 -0.79 -2.25 7.29
N PRO A 73 -2.09 -2.10 7.57
CA PRO A 73 -2.72 -0.79 7.69
C PRO A 73 -1.93 0.09 8.64
N ARG A 74 -1.50 1.26 8.17
CA ARG A 74 -0.53 2.09 8.90
C ARG A 74 -0.68 3.58 8.63
N SER A 75 -0.25 4.38 9.60
CA SER A 75 -0.15 5.83 9.46
C SER A 75 0.88 6.37 10.46
N GLY A 76 1.88 7.11 9.99
CA GLY A 76 3.04 7.52 10.79
C GLY A 76 3.70 6.33 11.52
N ARG A 77 3.64 6.37 12.86
CA ARG A 77 4.16 5.30 13.74
C ARG A 77 3.15 4.19 14.04
N TYR A 78 1.87 4.42 13.76
CA TYR A 78 0.81 3.43 13.97
C TYR A 78 0.83 2.37 12.87
N TYR A 79 0.65 1.11 13.23
CA TYR A 79 0.36 -0.01 12.33
C TYR A 79 -0.45 -1.08 13.07
N SER A 80 -1.35 -1.78 12.37
CA SER A 80 -2.19 -2.82 12.97
C SER A 80 -1.76 -4.22 12.56
N LYS A 81 -1.40 -5.05 13.56
CA LYS A 81 -1.23 -6.51 13.43
C LYS A 81 -2.31 -7.28 14.17
N SER A 82 -3.50 -6.70 14.32
CA SER A 82 -4.63 -7.44 14.90
C SER A 82 -4.88 -8.74 14.12
N PRO A 83 -5.59 -9.74 14.68
CA PRO A 83 -5.90 -10.97 13.97
C PRO A 83 -6.62 -10.76 12.62
N ALA A 84 -7.35 -9.65 12.47
CA ALA A 84 -8.02 -9.25 11.25
C ALA A 84 -7.70 -7.78 10.91
N PRO A 85 -6.45 -7.45 10.53
CA PRO A 85 -6.04 -6.05 10.38
C PRO A 85 -6.68 -5.42 9.14
N TYR A 86 -7.06 -6.24 8.16
CA TYR A 86 -7.69 -5.81 6.90
C TYR A 86 -9.23 -5.80 6.94
N PHE A 87 -9.83 -6.01 8.13
CA PHE A 87 -11.26 -5.80 8.36
C PHE A 87 -11.48 -4.46 9.07
N ASN A 88 -12.27 -3.57 8.47
CA ASN A 88 -12.47 -2.19 8.93
C ASN A 88 -11.13 -1.49 9.28
N PRO A 89 -10.17 -1.39 8.32
CA PRO A 89 -8.86 -0.83 8.61
C PRO A 89 -8.99 0.60 9.15
N LEU A 90 -8.17 0.94 10.16
CA LEU A 90 -8.13 2.27 10.77
C LEU A 90 -7.17 3.23 10.07
N ALA A 91 -6.37 2.73 9.14
CA ALA A 91 -5.41 3.49 8.36
C ALA A 91 -5.26 2.88 6.95
N PRO A 92 -4.71 3.62 5.97
CA PRO A 92 -4.54 3.12 4.62
C PRO A 92 -3.62 1.89 4.55
N ILE A 93 -3.88 1.02 3.58
CA ILE A 93 -3.01 -0.10 3.21
C ILE A 93 -2.09 0.39 2.09
N TYR A 94 -0.77 0.35 2.32
CA TYR A 94 0.22 0.75 1.31
C TYR A 94 0.78 -0.47 0.60
N ILE A 95 0.82 -0.41 -0.73
CA ILE A 95 1.26 -1.50 -1.59
C ILE A 95 2.22 -0.94 -2.62
N ILE A 96 3.43 -1.49 -2.63
CA ILE A 96 4.38 -1.35 -3.72
C ILE A 96 4.10 -2.52 -4.68
N SER A 97 3.79 -2.20 -5.92
CA SER A 97 3.64 -3.13 -7.04
C SER A 97 4.47 -2.59 -8.21
N GLY A 98 5.79 -2.54 -8.04
CA GLY A 98 6.72 -1.99 -9.03
C GLY A 98 7.52 -3.04 -9.78
N ALA A 99 7.29 -4.34 -9.54
CA ALA A 99 7.97 -5.45 -10.18
C ALA A 99 7.42 -5.81 -11.58
N GLY A 100 7.12 -4.82 -12.42
CA GLY A 100 6.48 -5.07 -13.73
C GLY A 100 7.38 -5.68 -14.82
N GLY A 101 8.64 -6.02 -14.52
CA GLY A 101 9.63 -6.43 -15.53
C GLY A 101 10.37 -5.25 -16.13
N GLY A 102 11.47 -4.85 -15.52
CA GLY A 102 12.45 -3.95 -16.13
C GLY A 102 13.53 -4.75 -16.84
N ALA A 103 13.76 -4.52 -18.13
CA ALA A 103 14.61 -5.38 -18.97
C ALA A 103 16.10 -5.46 -18.55
N TYR A 104 16.57 -4.56 -17.66
CA TYR A 104 18.01 -4.42 -17.39
C TYR A 104 18.39 -4.09 -15.93
N GLU A 105 17.42 -3.94 -15.01
CA GLU A 105 17.71 -3.59 -13.61
C GLU A 105 17.33 -4.72 -12.65
N PRO A 106 18.23 -5.10 -11.71
CA PRO A 106 17.91 -6.12 -10.72
C PRO A 106 16.80 -5.65 -9.78
N HIS A 107 16.06 -6.61 -9.22
CA HIS A 107 15.06 -6.35 -8.18
C HIS A 107 15.63 -5.51 -7.04
N THR A 108 14.80 -4.65 -6.46
CA THR A 108 15.25 -3.84 -5.32
C THR A 108 15.38 -4.73 -4.09
N ALA A 109 16.60 -4.96 -3.64
CA ALA A 109 16.88 -5.88 -2.54
C ALA A 109 16.15 -5.48 -1.25
N PHE A 110 15.62 -6.46 -0.53
CA PHE A 110 15.11 -6.27 0.83
C PHE A 110 16.19 -6.48 1.88
N ASP A 111 15.97 -5.91 3.06
CA ASP A 111 16.68 -6.33 4.27
C ASP A 111 16.34 -7.77 4.63
N ARG A 112 17.34 -8.55 5.08
CA ARG A 112 17.14 -9.92 5.62
C ARG A 112 16.13 -9.92 6.77
N SER A 113 16.12 -8.87 7.59
CA SER A 113 15.15 -8.71 8.67
C SER A 113 13.99 -7.83 8.20
N PRO A 114 12.76 -8.36 8.12
CA PRO A 114 11.62 -7.56 7.72
C PRO A 114 11.28 -6.43 8.69
N SER A 115 10.95 -5.27 8.12
CA SER A 115 10.32 -4.20 8.86
C SER A 115 9.07 -4.75 9.54
N LYS A 116 8.87 -4.47 10.83
CA LYS A 116 7.66 -4.91 11.55
C LYS A 116 6.38 -4.44 10.87
N MET A 117 6.41 -3.36 10.09
CA MET A 117 5.25 -2.82 9.38
C MET A 117 4.98 -3.51 8.03
N SER A 118 5.96 -4.23 7.49
CA SER A 118 5.82 -5.00 6.25
C SER A 118 5.13 -6.32 6.53
N ALA A 119 4.09 -6.63 5.77
CA ALA A 119 3.29 -7.84 5.89
C ALA A 119 3.74 -8.92 4.90
N LYS A 120 4.09 -8.52 3.68
CA LYS A 120 4.56 -9.43 2.63
C LYS A 120 5.53 -8.70 1.71
N ARG A 121 6.56 -9.42 1.28
CA ARG A 121 7.57 -8.99 0.31
C ARG A 121 7.76 -10.09 -0.72
N VAL A 122 7.84 -9.73 -1.99
CA VAL A 122 8.14 -10.64 -3.10
C VAL A 122 9.06 -9.90 -4.06
N THR A 123 10.09 -10.59 -4.54
CA THR A 123 11.07 -10.03 -5.48
C THR A 123 10.91 -10.55 -6.89
N ASP A 124 9.90 -11.37 -7.18
CA ASP A 124 9.62 -11.85 -8.52
C ASP A 124 9.04 -10.72 -9.37
N ASN A 125 9.31 -10.73 -10.68
CA ASN A 125 8.49 -9.98 -11.62
C ASN A 125 7.04 -10.45 -11.57
N GLY A 126 6.10 -9.52 -11.67
CA GLY A 126 4.69 -9.81 -11.49
C GLY A 126 3.79 -8.59 -11.52
N TYR A 127 2.50 -8.83 -11.29
CA TYR A 127 1.48 -7.79 -11.28
C TYR A 127 0.41 -8.06 -10.22
N THR A 128 -0.18 -6.97 -9.71
CA THR A 128 -1.29 -7.05 -8.76
C THR A 128 -2.63 -6.98 -9.50
N ILE A 129 -3.55 -7.89 -9.16
CA ILE A 129 -4.96 -7.84 -9.55
C ILE A 129 -5.78 -7.40 -8.35
N LEU A 130 -6.59 -6.36 -8.55
CA LEU A 130 -7.57 -5.88 -7.57
C LEU A 130 -8.99 -6.19 -8.05
N SER A 131 -9.67 -7.13 -7.40
CA SER A 131 -11.04 -7.51 -7.71
C SER A 131 -12.01 -6.87 -6.72
N VAL A 132 -12.78 -5.88 -7.17
CA VAL A 132 -13.83 -5.26 -6.36
C VAL A 132 -15.10 -6.10 -6.47
N HIS A 133 -15.37 -6.94 -5.48
CA HIS A 133 -16.52 -7.86 -5.52
C HIS A 133 -17.83 -7.14 -5.22
N ASN A 134 -17.83 -6.21 -4.26
CA ASN A 134 -19.01 -5.46 -3.84
C ASN A 134 -18.60 -4.26 -2.96
N LYS A 135 -19.58 -3.65 -2.28
CA LYS A 135 -19.37 -2.50 -1.41
C LYS A 135 -18.52 -2.77 -0.16
N THR A 136 -18.33 -4.03 0.20
CA THR A 136 -17.72 -4.46 1.46
C THR A 136 -16.51 -5.37 1.29
N HIS A 137 -16.27 -5.93 0.10
CA HIS A 137 -15.18 -6.87 -0.17
C HIS A 137 -14.36 -6.48 -1.41
N ILE A 138 -13.05 -6.44 -1.22
CA ILE A 138 -12.03 -6.45 -2.26
C ILE A 138 -11.16 -7.70 -2.05
N TYR A 139 -10.86 -8.40 -3.14
CA TYR A 139 -9.78 -9.39 -3.17
C TYR A 139 -8.58 -8.80 -3.91
N LEU A 140 -7.43 -8.84 -3.26
CA LEU A 140 -6.16 -8.44 -3.83
C LEU A 140 -5.27 -9.67 -3.96
N ARG A 141 -4.66 -9.85 -5.13
CA ARG A 141 -3.65 -10.88 -5.35
C ARG A 141 -2.47 -10.35 -6.14
N GLN A 142 -1.28 -10.77 -5.77
CA GLN A 142 -0.05 -10.58 -6.53
C GLN A 142 0.27 -11.87 -7.26
N LEU A 143 0.44 -11.81 -8.58
CA LEU A 143 0.89 -12.93 -9.39
C LEU A 143 2.36 -12.77 -9.74
N SER A 144 3.12 -13.86 -9.70
CA SER A 144 4.50 -13.92 -10.19
C SER A 144 4.52 -14.45 -11.61
N VAL A 145 5.03 -13.68 -12.56
CA VAL A 145 5.17 -14.13 -13.97
C VAL A 145 6.38 -15.03 -14.18
N GLU A 146 7.33 -15.04 -13.23
CA GLU A 146 8.49 -15.93 -13.26
C GLU A 146 8.11 -17.37 -12.90
N ASN A 147 7.03 -17.53 -12.15
CA ASN A 147 6.52 -18.81 -11.66
C ASN A 147 5.18 -19.19 -12.30
N GLY A 148 5.01 -18.93 -13.60
CA GLY A 148 3.83 -19.35 -14.36
C GLY A 148 2.52 -18.69 -13.90
N GLU A 149 2.58 -17.39 -13.55
CA GLU A 149 1.45 -16.61 -13.02
C GLU A 149 0.89 -17.12 -11.68
N HIS A 150 1.72 -17.80 -10.87
CA HIS A 150 1.31 -18.28 -9.55
C HIS A 150 1.01 -17.13 -8.58
N GLU A 151 -0.03 -17.30 -7.75
CA GLU A 151 -0.38 -16.35 -6.70
C GLU A 151 0.64 -16.39 -5.55
N VAL A 152 1.43 -15.33 -5.41
CA VAL A 152 2.50 -15.22 -4.41
C VAL A 152 2.07 -14.44 -3.17
N ASP A 153 0.98 -13.67 -3.26
CA ASP A 153 0.26 -13.07 -2.13
C ASP A 153 -1.22 -12.92 -2.45
N GLY A 154 -2.07 -13.13 -1.44
CA GLY A 154 -3.54 -13.09 -1.55
C GLY A 154 -4.15 -12.53 -0.28
N LEU A 155 -5.13 -11.62 -0.43
CA LEU A 155 -5.66 -10.83 0.69
C LEU A 155 -7.11 -10.40 0.43
N TRP A 156 -7.98 -10.69 1.38
CA TRP A 156 -9.29 -10.05 1.50
C TRP A 156 -9.22 -8.75 2.30
N ILE A 157 -9.59 -7.65 1.67
CA ILE A 157 -9.81 -6.35 2.32
C ILE A 157 -11.31 -6.18 2.50
N ARG A 158 -11.75 -6.00 3.74
CA ARG A 158 -13.16 -6.02 4.11
C ARG A 158 -13.52 -4.80 4.93
N LYS A 159 -14.71 -4.26 4.73
CA LYS A 159 -15.27 -3.24 5.62
C LYS A 159 -16.79 -3.17 5.60
N ALA A 160 -17.37 -2.61 6.65
CA ALA A 160 -18.80 -2.31 6.71
C ALA A 160 -19.19 -1.25 5.68
N VAL A 161 -20.45 -1.26 5.25
CA VAL A 161 -20.98 -0.25 4.32
C VAL A 161 -20.86 1.15 4.94
N GLY A 162 -20.27 2.08 4.22
CA GLY A 162 -20.06 3.45 4.72
C GLY A 162 -18.96 3.57 5.78
N TRP A 163 -18.13 2.54 5.97
CA TRP A 163 -17.02 2.60 6.92
C TRP A 163 -16.06 3.75 6.65
N VAL A 164 -15.76 4.48 7.72
CA VAL A 164 -14.77 5.56 7.85
C VAL A 164 -14.14 5.37 9.24
N PRO A 165 -12.80 5.37 9.37
CA PRO A 165 -12.15 5.36 10.68
C PRO A 165 -12.64 6.52 11.57
N PRO A 166 -12.75 6.34 12.89
CA PRO A 166 -13.28 7.36 13.81
C PRO A 166 -12.43 8.64 13.91
N TYR A 167 -11.22 8.63 13.37
CA TYR A 167 -10.29 9.77 13.37
C TYR A 167 -10.16 10.44 11.98
N GLY A 168 -10.99 10.02 11.01
CA GLY A 168 -10.95 10.45 9.60
C GLY A 168 -11.98 11.51 9.23
#